data_AF-A0A380FH49-F1
#
_entry.id   AF-A0A380FH49-F1
#
_cell.length_a   1.000
_cell.length_b   1.000
_cell.length_c   1.000
_cell.angle_alpha   90.00
_cell.angle_beta   90.00
_cell.angle_gamma   90.00
#
_symmetry.space_group_name_H-M   'P 1'
#
loop_
_entity.id
_entity.type
_entity.pdbx_description
1 polymer ?
#
loop_
_entity_poly.entity_id
_entity_poly.type
_entity_poly.pdbx_seq_one_letter_code
_entity_poly.pdbx_strand_id
1 'polypeptide(L)'
;MLTGLSLLSILVVLHIFDVSHIFSPFPWIRWLLYIVALFLPIFIVVTILKPVQQSEKYLGVYCTIVSAIEWFVAALVLYFAAYIVGIHIAFPTFMGIFIIAALSGLISFIPGGFGSFDLVVLLGMKGLGIPEEKIVLAVLLYRFAYYLFPLLIALILSTFEFKDTAKRYWEDSRLSIPVKDMSSLLASYQKDVLARIPSFSIAVLLMFTSLMFFLNNLTIIYDGLYAPNHNVYYTIVAVHTCACLLLLLNTFGVYCGSKRAILFSIISAILIFGVTAYTYASFILLGWLIIIIILLVLFYRRATVIKRPFRFTKLLLSVLIGAIILFLNHIIITSAFASLDIYHVEIDTSILRYYFWITIILVAIIVGFIVWWFEHRYRVLRTDESLEICEEIIAKYGGHFLSHLMYSGDKKFFINEQQDAFVMYRYKNNAYIVLGDPIGNSTSFNTLLESFYKEAKFFGYDVIFYQVTDKYMSLYHNFGNQFFKLGEEAVIDLNHFSTSGKKKRGLRATLNKLDDSG
;
A
#
# COMPACT_ATOMS: atom_id res chain seq x y z
N MET A 1 15.49 -2.74 15.11
CA MET A 1 15.09 -1.33 14.97
C MET A 1 14.19 -0.86 16.11
N LEU A 2 12.93 -1.29 16.24
CA LEU A 2 12.02 -0.77 17.28
C LEU A 2 12.44 -1.17 18.71
N THR A 3 13.00 -2.36 18.90
CA THR A 3 13.44 -2.85 20.23
C THR A 3 14.58 -2.02 20.81
N GLY A 4 15.54 -1.58 19.98
CA GLY A 4 16.62 -0.69 20.39
C GLY A 4 16.11 0.69 20.82
N LEU A 5 15.21 1.30 20.03
CA LEU A 5 14.55 2.55 20.42
C LEU A 5 13.71 2.41 21.68
N SER A 6 13.05 1.28 21.87
CA SER A 6 12.27 0.99 23.08
C SER A 6 13.17 0.94 24.32
N LEU A 7 14.35 0.31 24.22
CA LEU A 7 15.36 0.34 25.29
C LEU A 7 15.81 1.77 25.61
N LEU A 8 16.11 2.57 24.58
CA LEU A 8 16.52 3.97 24.76
C LEU A 8 15.37 4.83 25.32
N SER A 9 14.12 4.53 24.96
CA SER A 9 12.93 5.22 25.46
C SER A 9 12.70 4.97 26.96
N ILE A 10 13.10 3.80 27.48
CA ILE A 10 13.09 3.55 28.93
C ILE A 10 14.02 4.55 29.64
N LEU A 11 15.19 4.87 29.07
CA LEU A 11 16.12 5.85 29.65
C LEU A 11 15.54 7.28 29.64
N VAL A 12 14.71 7.62 28.64
CA VAL A 12 13.95 8.88 28.62
C VAL A 12 12.87 8.88 29.73
N VAL A 13 12.14 7.78 29.87
CA VAL A 13 11.11 7.60 30.90
C VAL A 13 11.69 7.67 32.32
N LEU A 14 12.89 7.11 32.52
CA LEU A 14 13.63 7.15 33.79
C LEU A 14 14.35 8.49 34.03
N HIS A 15 14.12 9.50 33.19
CA HIS A 15 14.73 10.83 33.30
C HIS A 15 16.27 10.86 33.22
N ILE A 16 16.90 9.82 32.63
CA ILE A 16 18.34 9.81 32.33
C ILE A 16 18.64 10.70 31.13
N PHE A 17 17.76 10.69 30.13
CA PHE A 17 17.74 11.64 29.02
C PHE A 17 16.59 12.63 29.26
N ASP A 18 16.88 13.75 29.91
CA ASP A 18 15.86 14.73 30.25
C ASP A 18 15.41 15.53 29.02
N VAL A 19 14.10 15.47 28.75
CA VAL A 19 13.40 16.13 27.64
C VAL A 19 12.10 16.76 28.12
N SER A 20 12.02 17.09 29.40
CA SER A 20 10.86 17.68 30.04
C SER A 20 10.33 18.93 29.33
N HIS A 21 11.20 19.71 28.68
CA HIS A 21 10.86 20.90 27.89
C HIS A 21 10.01 20.62 26.66
N ILE A 22 10.01 19.38 26.13
CA ILE A 22 9.17 18.99 24.98
C ILE A 22 7.78 18.53 25.42
N PHE A 23 7.64 18.03 26.64
CA PHE A 23 6.36 17.52 27.14
C PHE A 23 5.37 18.63 27.47
N SER A 24 5.83 19.85 27.81
CA SER A 24 4.95 20.98 28.11
C SER A 24 4.11 21.44 26.89
N PRO A 25 4.66 21.63 25.67
CA PRO A 25 3.83 21.93 24.51
C PRO A 25 3.05 20.71 23.99
N PHE A 26 3.54 19.48 24.20
CA PHE A 26 2.92 18.27 23.65
C PHE A 26 2.80 17.13 24.68
N PRO A 27 1.80 17.18 25.59
CA PRO A 27 1.66 16.23 26.69
C PRO A 27 1.45 14.77 26.23
N TRP A 28 0.89 14.56 25.05
CA TRP A 28 0.61 13.23 24.48
C TRP A 28 1.89 12.43 24.15
N ILE A 29 3.03 13.10 23.91
CA ILE A 29 4.31 12.44 23.63
C ILE A 29 4.75 11.56 24.81
N ARG A 30 4.40 11.95 26.04
CA ARG A 30 4.70 11.17 27.25
C ARG A 30 4.03 9.80 27.22
N TRP A 31 2.75 9.76 26.82
CA TRP A 31 2.01 8.50 26.68
C TRP A 31 2.58 7.62 25.58
N LEU A 32 2.98 8.22 24.46
CA LEU A 32 3.65 7.51 23.38
C LEU A 32 4.94 6.84 23.88
N LEU A 33 5.79 7.56 24.63
CA LEU A 33 7.02 7.01 25.17
C LEU A 33 6.77 5.85 26.15
N TYR A 34 5.72 5.92 26.98
CA TYR A 34 5.37 4.78 27.85
C TYR A 34 4.95 3.55 27.06
N ILE A 35 4.13 3.71 26.01
CA ILE A 35 3.70 2.60 25.15
C ILE A 35 4.92 1.96 24.48
N VAL A 36 5.80 2.79 23.91
CA VAL A 36 7.02 2.33 23.25
C VAL A 36 7.97 1.68 24.25
N ALA A 37 8.16 2.23 25.46
CA ALA A 37 9.01 1.63 26.48
C ALA A 37 8.47 0.28 26.98
N LEU A 38 7.15 0.13 27.08
CA LEU A 38 6.50 -1.12 27.50
C LEU A 38 6.63 -2.24 26.45
N PHE A 39 6.85 -1.89 25.18
CA PHE A 39 7.04 -2.87 24.11
C PHE A 39 8.24 -3.80 24.38
N LEU A 40 9.37 -3.28 24.87
CA LEU A 40 10.58 -4.09 25.09
C LEU A 40 10.39 -5.22 26.11
N PRO A 41 9.91 -5.00 27.34
CA PRO A 41 9.75 -6.10 28.30
C PRO A 41 8.78 -7.16 27.78
N ILE A 42 7.70 -6.77 27.11
CA ILE A 42 6.76 -7.72 26.48
C ILE A 42 7.49 -8.54 25.40
N PHE A 43 8.25 -7.88 24.52
CA PHE A 43 9.00 -8.54 23.45
C PHE A 43 10.04 -9.54 24.00
N ILE A 44 10.83 -9.15 25.00
CA ILE A 44 11.83 -10.03 25.61
C ILE A 44 11.16 -11.24 26.29
N VAL A 45 10.09 -11.03 27.06
CA VAL A 45 9.37 -12.13 27.72
C VAL A 45 8.81 -13.12 26.69
N VAL A 46 8.16 -12.64 25.63
CA VAL A 46 7.60 -13.50 24.59
C VAL A 46 8.68 -14.27 23.84
N THR A 47 9.79 -13.63 23.48
CA THR A 47 10.88 -14.27 22.73
C THR A 47 11.63 -15.33 23.54
N ILE A 48 11.77 -15.14 24.86
CA ILE A 48 12.35 -16.13 25.76
C ILE A 48 11.40 -17.30 26.03
N LEU A 49 10.09 -17.02 26.21
CA LEU A 49 9.08 -18.05 26.49
C LEU A 49 8.73 -18.90 25.25
N LYS A 50 8.74 -18.31 24.05
CA LYS A 50 8.41 -18.97 22.78
C LYS A 50 9.48 -18.69 21.72
N PRO A 51 10.69 -19.25 21.86
CA PRO A 51 11.77 -19.04 20.91
C PRO A 51 11.47 -19.76 19.59
N VAL A 52 11.84 -19.16 18.46
CA VAL A 52 11.70 -19.75 17.12
C VAL A 52 12.57 -21.01 16.98
N GLN A 53 13.78 -20.96 17.56
CA GLN A 53 14.69 -22.09 17.68
C GLN A 53 15.07 -22.29 19.14
N GLN A 54 14.90 -23.51 19.66
CA GLN A 54 15.14 -23.81 21.08
C GLN A 54 16.60 -23.59 21.52
N SER A 55 17.56 -23.65 20.60
CA SER A 55 18.97 -23.38 20.86
C SER A 55 19.28 -21.89 21.05
N GLU A 56 18.46 -20.98 20.52
CA GLU A 56 18.78 -19.54 20.40
C GLU A 56 17.80 -18.66 21.18
N LYS A 57 17.57 -18.99 22.46
CA LYS A 57 16.57 -18.31 23.30
C LYS A 57 16.86 -16.84 23.57
N TYR A 58 18.13 -16.43 23.50
CA TYR A 58 18.56 -15.05 23.78
C TYR A 58 18.75 -14.19 22.54
N LEU A 59 18.45 -14.72 21.34
CA LEU A 59 18.60 -13.99 20.08
C LEU A 59 17.89 -12.62 20.10
N GLY A 60 16.68 -12.56 20.66
CA GLY A 60 15.93 -11.32 20.80
C GLY A 60 16.64 -10.26 21.65
N VAL A 61 17.37 -10.67 22.68
CA VAL A 61 18.16 -9.78 23.55
C VAL A 61 19.38 -9.26 22.78
N TYR A 62 20.13 -10.14 22.11
CA TYR A 62 21.27 -9.74 21.29
C TYR A 62 20.87 -8.73 20.20
N CYS A 63 19.80 -9.00 19.46
CA CYS A 63 19.29 -8.08 18.44
C CYS A 63 18.84 -6.74 19.03
N THR A 64 18.32 -6.72 20.26
CA THR A 64 17.94 -5.48 20.94
C THR A 64 19.18 -4.65 21.26
N ILE A 65 20.24 -5.25 21.79
CA ILE A 65 21.49 -4.57 22.13
C ILE A 65 22.12 -3.98 20.86
N VAL A 66 22.25 -4.79 19.80
CA VAL A 66 22.79 -4.32 18.50
C VAL A 66 21.97 -3.15 17.97
N SER A 67 20.65 -3.24 18.03
CA SER A 67 19.77 -2.15 17.58
C SER A 67 19.90 -0.89 18.46
N ALA A 68 20.13 -1.01 19.76
CA ALA A 68 20.33 0.14 20.63
C ALA A 68 21.67 0.84 20.34
N ILE A 69 22.73 0.07 20.07
CA ILE A 69 24.04 0.59 19.66
C ILE A 69 23.92 1.32 18.32
N GLU A 70 23.22 0.75 17.34
CA GLU A 70 22.95 1.38 16.05
C GLU A 70 22.31 2.77 16.23
N TRP A 71 21.22 2.86 17.00
CA TRP A 71 20.53 4.13 17.25
C TRP A 71 21.39 5.13 18.02
N PHE A 72 22.19 4.66 18.96
CA PHE A 72 23.13 5.50 19.69
C PHE A 72 24.21 6.09 18.77
N VAL A 73 24.79 5.27 17.87
CA VAL A 73 25.76 5.73 16.88
C VAL A 73 25.11 6.68 15.87
N ALA A 74 23.87 6.41 15.42
CA ALA A 74 23.12 7.32 14.56
C ALA A 74 22.88 8.68 15.24
N ALA A 75 22.55 8.69 16.53
CA ALA A 75 22.41 9.91 17.32
C ALA A 75 23.74 10.68 17.39
N LEU A 76 24.86 9.99 17.59
CA LEU A 76 26.18 10.61 17.62
C LEU A 76 26.53 11.31 16.29
N VAL A 77 26.19 10.72 15.13
CA VAL A 77 26.42 11.37 13.83
C VAL A 77 25.69 12.72 13.76
N LEU A 78 24.42 12.76 14.15
CA LEU A 78 23.67 14.03 14.18
C LEU A 78 24.21 14.99 15.26
N TYR A 79 24.66 14.48 16.41
CA TYR A 79 25.23 15.30 17.48
C TYR A 79 26.51 15.99 17.01
N PHE A 80 27.41 15.27 16.35
CA PHE A 80 28.62 15.85 15.76
C PHE A 80 28.31 16.80 14.60
N ALA A 81 27.30 16.50 13.78
CA ALA A 81 26.82 17.43 12.76
C ALA A 81 26.31 18.75 13.37
N ALA A 82 25.56 18.67 14.47
CA ALA A 82 25.11 19.84 15.22
C ALA A 82 26.29 20.63 15.81
N TYR A 83 27.28 19.93 16.36
CA TYR A 83 28.49 20.54 16.90
C TYR A 83 29.29 21.31 15.84
N ILE A 84 29.44 20.75 14.63
CA ILE A 84 30.14 21.40 13.50
C ILE A 84 29.46 22.72 13.09
N VAL A 85 28.13 22.80 13.21
CA VAL A 85 27.35 24.00 12.90
C VAL A 85 27.31 25.00 14.08
N GLY A 86 28.04 24.71 15.17
CA GLY A 86 28.14 25.57 16.34
C GLY A 86 26.87 25.54 17.20
N ILE A 87 26.26 24.36 17.35
CA ILE A 87 25.20 24.06 18.31
C ILE A 87 25.84 23.31 19.49
N HIS A 88 25.71 23.88 20.69
CA HIS A 88 26.23 23.28 21.93
C HIS A 88 25.07 22.95 22.86
N ILE A 89 24.73 21.66 22.96
CA ILE A 89 23.68 21.12 23.84
C ILE A 89 24.29 20.00 24.66
N ALA A 90 23.87 19.84 25.90
CA ALA A 90 24.21 18.67 26.68
C ALA A 90 23.73 17.39 25.95
N PHE A 91 24.64 16.42 25.80
CA PHE A 91 24.34 15.17 25.09
C PHE A 91 23.08 14.43 25.60
N PRO A 92 22.78 14.35 26.92
CA PRO A 92 21.55 13.70 27.39
C PRO A 92 20.27 14.33 26.84
N THR A 93 20.19 15.66 26.78
CA THR A 93 19.04 16.39 26.23
C THR A 93 18.93 16.19 24.73
N PHE A 94 20.07 16.22 24.02
CA PHE A 94 20.11 15.93 22.59
C PHE A 94 19.64 14.50 22.27
N MET A 95 20.13 13.51 23.03
CA MET A 95 19.78 12.11 22.86
C MET A 95 18.27 11.90 23.05
N GLY A 96 17.68 12.57 24.03
CA GLY A 96 16.24 12.58 24.23
C GLY A 96 15.45 13.17 23.06
N ILE A 97 15.88 14.32 22.51
CA ILE A 97 15.30 14.91 21.29
C ILE A 97 15.37 13.92 20.13
N PHE A 98 16.54 13.30 19.93
CA PHE A 98 16.77 12.34 18.85
C PHE A 98 15.87 11.11 18.96
N ILE A 99 15.69 10.54 20.16
CA ILE A 99 14.81 9.38 20.38
C ILE A 99 13.36 9.73 20.01
N ILE A 100 12.85 10.89 20.46
CA ILE A 100 11.48 11.32 20.13
C ILE A 100 11.34 11.56 18.62
N ALA A 101 12.34 12.16 17.98
CA ALA A 101 12.36 12.37 16.54
C ALA A 101 12.37 11.05 15.76
N ALA A 102 13.19 10.08 16.18
CA ALA A 102 13.27 8.76 15.57
C ALA A 102 11.94 7.98 15.70
N LEU A 103 11.27 8.09 16.86
CA LEU A 103 9.94 7.52 17.05
C LEU A 103 8.89 8.17 16.15
N SER A 104 8.90 9.50 16.03
CA SER A 104 8.04 10.22 15.08
C SER A 104 8.25 9.75 13.64
N GLY A 105 9.51 9.58 13.24
CA GLY A 105 9.89 9.04 11.94
C GLY A 105 9.36 7.62 11.69
N LEU A 106 9.35 6.77 12.72
CA LEU A 106 8.87 5.39 12.62
C LEU A 106 7.34 5.32 12.54
N ILE A 107 6.65 6.15 13.32
CA ILE A 107 5.17 6.18 13.37
C ILE A 107 4.58 6.75 12.08
N SER A 108 5.29 7.67 11.41
CA SER A 108 4.80 8.30 10.18
C SER A 108 4.78 7.35 8.97
N PHE A 109 5.50 6.22 9.04
CA PHE A 109 5.74 5.32 7.91
C PHE A 109 6.33 6.01 6.66
N ILE A 110 6.86 7.23 6.80
CA ILE A 110 7.52 7.94 5.71
C ILE A 110 8.91 7.32 5.53
N PRO A 111 9.30 6.91 4.31
CA PRO A 111 10.62 6.34 4.05
C PRO A 111 11.74 7.28 4.55
N GLY A 112 12.65 6.74 5.36
CA GLY A 112 13.76 7.51 5.96
C GLY A 112 13.33 8.61 6.93
N GLY A 113 12.08 8.59 7.42
CA GLY A 113 11.52 9.57 8.35
C GLY A 113 11.51 11.00 7.81
N PHE A 114 11.56 11.17 6.49
CA PHE A 114 11.68 12.48 5.83
C PHE A 114 10.57 13.44 6.28
N GLY A 115 10.93 14.65 6.70
CA GLY A 115 10.00 15.63 7.26
C GLY A 115 9.61 15.38 8.72
N SER A 116 9.10 14.19 9.05
CA SER A 116 8.63 13.86 10.42
C SER A 116 9.74 13.82 11.48
N PHE A 117 10.90 13.25 11.15
CA PHE A 117 12.09 13.28 12.00
C PHE A 117 12.64 14.71 12.11
N ASP A 118 12.81 15.37 10.95
CA ASP A 118 13.45 16.68 10.84
C ASP A 118 12.67 17.76 11.60
N LEU A 119 11.33 17.73 11.50
CA LEU A 119 10.44 18.64 12.19
C LEU A 119 10.56 18.49 13.71
N VAL A 120 10.64 17.26 14.22
CA VAL A 120 10.74 17.03 15.67
C VAL A 120 12.10 17.44 16.20
N VAL A 121 13.19 17.21 15.45
CA VAL A 121 14.52 17.76 15.79
C VAL A 121 14.48 19.29 15.82
N LEU A 122 13.87 19.93 14.81
CA LEU A 122 13.72 21.37 14.72
C LEU A 122 12.93 21.94 15.91
N LEU A 123 11.75 21.39 16.20
CA LEU A 123 10.92 21.82 17.32
C LEU A 123 11.61 21.59 18.68
N GLY A 124 12.25 20.43 18.85
CA GLY A 124 12.93 20.05 20.09
C GLY A 124 14.13 20.93 20.42
N MET A 125 14.91 21.33 19.41
CA MET A 125 16.06 22.24 19.57
C MET A 125 15.64 23.72 19.60
N LYS A 126 14.60 24.11 18.85
CA LYS A 126 14.02 25.46 18.91
C LYS A 126 13.50 25.77 20.32
N GLY A 127 12.91 24.78 21.00
CA GLY A 127 12.51 24.88 22.40
C GLY A 127 13.66 25.20 23.38
N LEU A 128 14.92 25.00 22.96
CA LEU A 128 16.13 25.35 23.72
C LEU A 128 16.73 26.70 23.29
N GLY A 129 16.04 27.48 22.44
CA GLY A 129 16.50 28.78 21.97
C GLY A 129 17.54 28.74 20.85
N ILE A 130 17.69 27.60 20.16
CA ILE A 130 18.67 27.45 19.08
C ILE A 130 18.10 28.00 17.76
N PRO A 131 18.88 28.77 16.98
CA PRO A 131 18.45 29.29 15.68
C PRO A 131 18.06 28.18 14.70
N GLU A 132 16.92 28.33 14.02
CA GLU A 132 16.37 27.35 13.07
C GLU A 132 17.34 27.03 11.92
N GLU A 133 18.04 28.04 11.41
CA GLU A 133 19.02 27.92 10.33
C GLU A 133 20.12 26.89 10.67
N LYS A 134 20.64 26.95 11.90
CA LYS A 134 21.68 26.02 12.37
C LYS A 134 21.14 24.60 12.48
N ILE A 135 19.91 24.44 12.98
CA ILE A 135 19.30 23.12 13.16
C ILE A 135 19.06 22.45 11.81
N VAL A 136 18.53 23.20 10.84
CA VAL A 136 18.30 22.70 9.47
C VAL A 136 19.62 22.29 8.82
N LEU A 137 20.67 23.11 8.96
CA LEU A 137 22.00 22.79 8.41
C LEU A 137 22.59 21.52 9.05
N ALA A 138 22.45 21.35 10.37
CA ALA A 138 22.90 20.14 11.06
C ALA A 138 22.15 18.87 10.58
N VAL A 139 20.83 18.97 10.38
CA VAL A 139 20.01 17.87 9.85
C VAL A 139 20.39 17.53 8.40
N LEU A 140 20.66 18.54 7.56
CA LEU A 140 21.13 18.32 6.19
C LEU A 140 22.48 17.60 6.15
N LEU A 141 23.44 18.02 6.97
CA LEU A 141 24.74 17.36 7.12
C LEU A 141 24.59 15.91 7.58
N TYR A 142 23.71 15.66 8.57
CA TYR A 142 23.38 14.32 9.00
C TYR A 142 22.80 13.47 7.86
N ARG A 143 21.86 14.01 7.06
CA ARG A 143 21.29 13.26 5.94
C ARG A 143 22.32 12.94 4.85
N PHE A 144 23.23 13.87 4.59
CA PHE A 144 24.35 13.62 3.68
C PHE A 144 25.24 12.49 4.20
N ALA A 145 25.68 12.56 5.46
CA ALA A 145 26.61 11.60 6.04
C ALA A 145 25.99 10.22 6.31
N TYR A 146 24.71 10.15 6.69
CA TYR A 146 24.05 8.90 7.07
C TYR A 146 23.36 8.19 5.90
N TYR A 147 22.87 8.93 4.89
CA TYR A 147 22.16 8.33 3.75
C TYR A 147 22.97 8.40 2.45
N LEU A 148 23.42 9.59 2.05
CA LEU A 148 24.02 9.78 0.74
C LEU A 148 25.45 9.22 0.66
N PHE A 149 26.27 9.46 1.68
CA PHE A 149 27.66 9.03 1.70
C PHE A 149 27.82 7.50 1.70
N PRO A 150 27.09 6.71 2.52
CA PRO A 150 27.14 5.25 2.46
C PRO A 150 26.65 4.69 1.11
N LEU A 151 25.65 5.32 0.49
CA LEU A 151 25.18 4.95 -0.85
C LEU A 151 26.29 5.12 -1.90
N LEU A 152 27.02 6.24 -1.86
CA LEU A 152 28.14 6.49 -2.77
C LEU A 152 29.24 5.45 -2.59
N ILE A 153 29.60 5.13 -1.34
CA ILE A 153 30.58 4.09 -1.03
C ILE A 153 30.11 2.74 -1.57
N ALA A 154 28.85 2.36 -1.33
CA ALA A 154 28.29 1.10 -1.81
C ALA A 154 28.32 1.00 -3.34
N LEU A 155 27.98 2.07 -4.06
CA LEU A 155 28.06 2.14 -5.52
C LEU A 155 29.50 1.99 -6.02
N ILE A 156 30.44 2.69 -5.39
CA ILE A 156 31.87 2.61 -5.71
C ILE A 156 32.39 1.19 -5.50
N LEU A 157 32.15 0.59 -4.32
CA LEU A 157 32.58 -0.77 -4.00
C LEU A 157 31.94 -1.79 -4.96
N SER A 158 30.66 -1.65 -5.29
CA SER A 158 29.99 -2.51 -6.27
C SER A 158 30.63 -2.45 -7.68
N THR A 159 31.30 -1.35 -8.01
CA THR A 159 31.99 -1.21 -9.29
C THR A 159 33.36 -1.91 -9.29
N PHE A 160 34.03 -1.94 -8.13
CA PHE A 160 35.39 -2.48 -7.98
C PHE A 160 35.44 -3.96 -7.60
N GLU A 161 34.56 -4.43 -6.71
CA GLU A 161 34.60 -5.81 -6.17
C GLU A 161 34.03 -6.85 -7.14
N PHE A 162 33.23 -6.42 -8.12
CA PHE A 162 32.57 -7.29 -9.10
C PHE A 162 33.35 -7.47 -10.40
N LYS A 163 34.56 -6.91 -10.54
CA LYS A 163 35.34 -7.03 -11.79
C LYS A 163 36.12 -8.36 -11.88
N ASP A 164 36.78 -8.78 -10.80
CA ASP A 164 37.60 -10.00 -10.78
C ASP A 164 36.86 -11.23 -10.25
N THR A 165 35.89 -11.05 -9.35
CA THR A 165 35.03 -12.12 -8.83
C THR A 165 34.01 -12.60 -9.89
N ALA A 166 33.54 -11.71 -10.77
CA ALA A 166 32.62 -12.07 -11.85
C ALA A 166 33.25 -12.98 -12.91
N LYS A 167 34.57 -12.90 -13.11
CA LYS A 167 35.27 -13.70 -14.13
C LYS A 167 35.45 -15.18 -13.70
N ARG A 168 35.64 -15.44 -12.39
CA ARG A 168 35.68 -16.80 -11.82
C ARG A 168 34.31 -17.42 -11.58
N TYR A 169 33.26 -16.61 -11.46
CA TYR A 169 31.87 -17.06 -11.31
C TYR A 169 31.14 -17.28 -12.64
N TRP A 170 31.75 -16.92 -13.78
CA TRP A 170 31.13 -16.99 -15.11
C TRP A 170 31.17 -18.38 -15.76
N GLU A 171 32.07 -19.28 -15.32
CA GLU A 171 32.33 -20.52 -16.05
C GLU A 171 31.52 -21.74 -15.55
N ASP A 172 30.93 -21.73 -14.35
CA ASP A 172 30.16 -22.90 -13.86
C ASP A 172 28.90 -22.54 -13.06
N SER A 173 27.74 -22.59 -13.75
CA SER A 173 26.38 -22.85 -13.23
C SER A 173 25.72 -21.87 -12.20
N ARG A 174 24.45 -21.54 -12.51
CA ARG A 174 23.35 -21.17 -11.56
C ARG A 174 23.37 -19.85 -10.76
N LEU A 175 24.19 -18.85 -11.08
CA LEU A 175 24.17 -17.56 -10.36
C LEU A 175 24.02 -16.29 -11.23
N SER A 176 23.46 -16.41 -12.43
CA SER A 176 23.05 -15.27 -13.29
C SER A 176 21.81 -14.50 -12.79
N ILE A 177 21.30 -14.88 -11.60
CA ILE A 177 20.03 -14.44 -11.03
C ILE A 177 20.19 -13.13 -10.21
N PRO A 178 21.14 -12.99 -9.25
CA PRO A 178 21.12 -11.85 -8.32
C PRO A 178 21.47 -10.48 -8.92
N VAL A 179 22.36 -10.41 -9.93
CA VAL A 179 22.77 -9.14 -10.56
C VAL A 179 21.75 -8.68 -11.60
N LYS A 180 21.12 -9.63 -12.31
CA LYS A 180 20.00 -9.35 -13.19
C LYS A 180 18.76 -8.97 -12.38
N ASP A 181 18.57 -9.57 -11.21
CA ASP A 181 17.51 -9.22 -10.26
C ASP A 181 17.73 -7.82 -9.68
N MET A 182 18.92 -7.45 -9.20
CA MET A 182 19.15 -6.10 -8.63
C MET A 182 18.99 -4.98 -9.68
N SER A 183 19.54 -5.18 -10.89
CA SER A 183 19.43 -4.19 -11.98
C SER A 183 18.01 -4.11 -12.54
N SER A 184 17.29 -5.22 -12.63
CA SER A 184 15.87 -5.23 -12.99
C SER A 184 14.98 -4.69 -11.87
N LEU A 185 15.32 -4.87 -10.59
CA LEU A 185 14.61 -4.28 -9.45
C LEU A 185 14.75 -2.76 -9.43
N LEU A 186 15.96 -2.22 -9.63
CA LEU A 186 16.16 -0.77 -9.71
C LEU A 186 15.53 -0.17 -10.98
N ALA A 187 15.68 -0.84 -12.13
CA ALA A 187 15.09 -0.40 -13.39
C ALA A 187 13.55 -0.51 -13.39
N SER A 188 12.98 -1.55 -12.78
CA SER A 188 11.53 -1.70 -12.62
C SER A 188 10.98 -0.71 -11.60
N TYR A 189 11.67 -0.48 -10.48
CA TYR A 189 11.26 0.51 -9.48
C TYR A 189 11.23 1.92 -10.06
N GLN A 190 12.28 2.33 -10.79
CA GLN A 190 12.31 3.63 -11.46
C GLN A 190 11.22 3.77 -12.53
N LYS A 191 10.99 2.74 -13.34
CA LYS A 191 9.94 2.75 -14.37
C LYS A 191 8.54 2.77 -13.78
N ASP A 192 8.28 1.99 -12.72
CA ASP A 192 6.98 1.93 -12.05
C ASP A 192 6.64 3.22 -11.31
N VAL A 193 7.62 3.83 -10.63
CA VAL A 193 7.42 5.12 -9.96
C VAL A 193 7.15 6.21 -10.99
N LEU A 194 7.97 6.31 -12.04
CA LEU A 194 7.81 7.32 -13.10
C LEU A 194 6.47 7.17 -13.84
N ALA A 195 6.05 5.93 -14.12
CA ALA A 195 4.76 5.64 -14.74
C ALA A 195 3.56 6.01 -13.86
N ARG A 196 3.72 6.05 -12.53
CA ARG A 196 2.66 6.43 -11.57
C ARG A 196 2.60 7.93 -11.28
N ILE A 197 3.62 8.74 -11.62
CA ILE A 197 3.62 10.19 -11.37
C ILE A 197 2.38 10.88 -11.94
N PRO A 198 1.97 10.66 -13.21
CA PRO A 198 0.79 11.33 -13.76
C PRO A 198 -0.48 11.00 -12.97
N SER A 199 -0.67 9.73 -12.59
CA SER A 199 -1.80 9.29 -11.78
C SER A 199 -1.78 9.85 -10.37
N PHE A 200 -0.60 10.04 -9.79
CA PHE A 200 -0.43 10.71 -8.50
C PHE A 200 -0.79 12.20 -8.59
N SER A 201 -0.26 12.92 -9.59
CA SER A 201 -0.54 14.34 -9.79
C SER A 201 -2.02 14.62 -9.98
N ILE A 202 -2.72 13.85 -10.84
CA ILE A 202 -4.17 14.03 -11.02
C ILE A 202 -4.93 13.71 -9.73
N ALA A 203 -4.55 12.68 -8.98
CA ALA A 203 -5.21 12.36 -7.71
C ALA A 203 -5.06 13.49 -6.69
N VAL A 204 -3.85 14.06 -6.55
CA VAL A 204 -3.61 15.22 -5.68
C VAL A 204 -4.43 16.43 -6.14
N LEU A 205 -4.46 16.72 -7.44
CA LEU A 205 -5.27 17.80 -8.01
C LEU A 205 -6.77 17.62 -7.73
N LEU A 206 -7.30 16.40 -7.87
CA LEU A 206 -8.71 16.09 -7.58
C LEU A 206 -9.02 16.21 -6.09
N MET A 207 -8.10 15.79 -5.22
CA MET A 207 -8.23 15.95 -3.77
C MET A 207 -8.34 17.42 -3.39
N PHE A 208 -7.42 18.26 -3.89
CA PHE A 208 -7.44 19.71 -3.65
C PHE A 208 -8.68 20.37 -4.26
N THR A 209 -9.06 19.99 -5.48
CA THR A 209 -10.26 20.50 -6.14
C THR A 209 -11.49 20.18 -5.28
N SER A 210 -11.66 18.92 -4.88
CA SER A 210 -12.77 18.52 -4.02
C SER A 210 -12.79 19.30 -2.71
N LEU A 211 -11.64 19.42 -2.02
CA LEU A 211 -11.57 20.13 -0.74
C LEU A 211 -11.92 21.62 -0.88
N MET A 212 -11.41 22.30 -1.91
CA MET A 212 -11.72 23.70 -2.18
C MET A 212 -13.21 23.93 -2.45
N PHE A 213 -13.82 23.14 -3.35
CA PHE A 213 -15.26 23.26 -3.61
C PHE A 213 -16.10 22.83 -2.40
N PHE A 214 -15.64 21.87 -1.60
CA PHE A 214 -16.33 21.46 -0.38
C PHE A 214 -16.39 22.57 0.67
N LEU A 215 -15.37 23.43 0.76
CA LEU A 215 -15.39 24.61 1.63
C LEU A 215 -16.34 25.70 1.10
N ASN A 216 -16.46 25.84 -0.22
CA ASN A 216 -17.41 26.77 -0.85
C ASN A 216 -18.90 26.42 -0.63
N ASN A 217 -19.22 25.28 0.00
CA ASN A 217 -20.59 24.98 0.40
C ASN A 217 -21.17 26.06 1.31
N LEU A 218 -20.35 26.69 2.15
CA LEU A 218 -20.78 27.79 3.03
C LEU A 218 -21.38 28.95 2.24
N THR A 219 -20.78 29.32 1.11
CA THR A 219 -21.26 30.39 0.24
C THR A 219 -22.65 30.08 -0.31
N ILE A 220 -22.88 28.84 -0.77
CA ILE A 220 -24.18 28.42 -1.29
C ILE A 220 -25.26 28.46 -0.20
N ILE A 221 -24.92 28.04 1.02
CA ILE A 221 -25.88 28.06 2.15
C ILE A 221 -26.17 29.50 2.56
N TYR A 222 -25.15 30.36 2.58
CA TYR A 222 -25.31 31.79 2.87
C TYR A 222 -26.26 32.46 1.85
N ASP A 223 -26.05 32.26 0.55
CA ASP A 223 -26.92 32.78 -0.50
C ASP A 223 -28.35 32.23 -0.37
N GLY A 224 -28.47 30.94 -0.03
CA GLY A 224 -29.75 30.27 0.18
C GLY A 224 -30.54 30.76 1.37
N LEU A 225 -29.90 31.37 2.37
CA LEU A 225 -30.57 31.92 3.54
C LEU A 225 -31.37 33.19 3.21
N TYR A 226 -30.85 34.02 2.33
CA TYR A 226 -31.47 35.29 1.91
C TYR A 226 -32.37 35.14 0.67
N ALA A 227 -32.36 33.97 0.03
CA ALA A 227 -33.18 33.70 -1.14
C ALA A 227 -34.64 33.42 -0.76
N PRO A 228 -35.63 33.86 -1.56
CA PRO A 228 -37.05 33.58 -1.29
C PRO A 228 -37.44 32.10 -1.44
N ASN A 229 -36.62 31.28 -2.12
CA ASN A 229 -36.88 29.87 -2.42
C ASN A 229 -35.85 28.96 -1.73
N HIS A 230 -35.85 28.93 -0.39
CA HIS A 230 -34.86 28.16 0.40
C HIS A 230 -34.76 26.67 0.01
N ASN A 231 -35.89 26.04 -0.35
CA ASN A 231 -35.95 24.62 -0.74
C ASN A 231 -35.06 24.27 -1.94
N VAL A 232 -34.89 25.19 -2.89
CA VAL A 232 -34.04 24.98 -4.07
C VAL A 232 -32.57 25.00 -3.67
N TYR A 233 -32.18 25.88 -2.73
CA TYR A 233 -30.81 25.92 -2.24
C TYR A 233 -30.45 24.69 -1.42
N TYR A 234 -31.41 24.06 -0.71
CA TYR A 234 -31.16 22.80 0.00
C TYR A 234 -30.77 21.67 -0.95
N THR A 235 -31.47 21.56 -2.08
CA THR A 235 -31.18 20.53 -3.08
C THR A 235 -29.87 20.83 -3.80
N ILE A 236 -29.58 22.10 -4.10
CA ILE A 236 -28.31 22.52 -4.72
C ILE A 236 -27.12 22.19 -3.81
N VAL A 237 -27.18 22.57 -2.53
CA VAL A 237 -26.12 22.26 -1.55
C VAL A 237 -25.95 20.75 -1.43
N ALA A 238 -27.04 19.97 -1.39
CA ALA A 238 -26.97 18.52 -1.31
C ALA A 238 -26.34 17.88 -2.56
N VAL A 239 -26.67 18.37 -3.76
CA VAL A 239 -26.05 17.92 -5.02
C VAL A 239 -24.56 18.26 -5.02
N HIS A 240 -24.19 19.48 -4.61
CA HIS A 240 -22.81 19.95 -4.60
C HIS A 240 -21.92 19.20 -3.59
N THR A 241 -22.40 19.05 -2.36
CA THR A 241 -21.73 18.26 -1.30
C THR A 241 -21.58 16.79 -1.71
N CYS A 242 -22.62 16.18 -2.29
CA CYS A 242 -22.53 14.84 -2.84
C CYS A 242 -21.45 14.74 -3.93
N ALA A 243 -21.43 15.68 -4.89
CA ALA A 243 -20.45 15.68 -5.97
C ALA A 243 -19.02 15.85 -5.44
N CYS A 244 -18.79 16.75 -4.48
CA CYS A 244 -17.49 16.92 -3.82
C CYS A 244 -17.06 15.63 -3.12
N LEU A 245 -17.96 14.99 -2.38
CA LEU A 245 -17.68 13.76 -1.64
C LEU A 245 -17.38 12.58 -2.57
N LEU A 246 -18.13 12.44 -3.68
CA LEU A 246 -17.85 11.45 -4.72
C LEU A 246 -16.48 11.68 -5.37
N LEU A 247 -16.13 12.93 -5.67
CA LEU A 247 -14.82 13.29 -6.21
C LEU A 247 -13.68 12.92 -5.24
N LEU A 248 -13.85 13.23 -3.95
CA LEU A 248 -12.87 12.94 -2.91
C LEU A 248 -12.67 11.43 -2.72
N LEU A 249 -13.76 10.69 -2.52
CA LEU A 249 -13.71 9.25 -2.25
C LEU A 249 -13.16 8.44 -3.43
N ASN A 250 -13.35 8.91 -4.67
CA ASN A 250 -12.85 8.22 -5.86
C ASN A 250 -11.43 8.61 -6.26
N THR A 251 -10.81 9.57 -5.58
CA THR A 251 -9.45 10.05 -5.87
C THR A 251 -8.43 8.90 -5.86
N PHE A 252 -8.48 8.01 -4.88
CA PHE A 252 -7.58 6.85 -4.83
C PHE A 252 -7.84 5.83 -5.96
N GLY A 253 -9.10 5.73 -6.40
CA GLY A 253 -9.47 4.91 -7.55
C GLY A 253 -8.92 5.47 -8.87
N VAL A 254 -8.86 6.81 -9.00
CA VAL A 254 -8.22 7.50 -10.13
C VAL A 254 -6.70 7.30 -10.09
N TYR A 255 -6.07 7.43 -8.92
CA TYR A 255 -4.64 7.09 -8.73
C TYR A 255 -4.32 5.67 -9.22
N CYS A 256 -5.22 4.72 -8.92
CA CYS A 256 -5.09 3.33 -9.35
C CYS A 256 -5.49 3.08 -10.83
N GLY A 257 -5.93 4.09 -11.57
CA GLY A 257 -6.29 3.98 -12.99
C GLY A 257 -7.59 3.22 -13.28
N SER A 258 -8.55 3.22 -12.36
CA SER A 258 -9.85 2.55 -12.56
C SER A 258 -10.80 3.40 -13.40
N LYS A 259 -11.28 2.87 -14.54
CA LYS A 259 -12.29 3.52 -15.39
C LYS A 259 -13.55 3.89 -14.61
N ARG A 260 -14.03 3.01 -13.73
CA ARG A 260 -15.18 3.29 -12.87
C ARG A 260 -14.96 4.51 -11.97
N ALA A 261 -13.81 4.60 -11.31
CA ALA A 261 -13.49 5.73 -10.42
C ALA A 261 -13.32 7.05 -11.18
N ILE A 262 -12.73 6.99 -12.37
CA ILE A 262 -12.61 8.14 -13.26
C ILE A 262 -13.99 8.60 -13.74
N LEU A 263 -14.90 7.67 -14.06
CA LEU A 263 -16.27 8.02 -14.43
C LEU A 263 -17.02 8.72 -13.28
N PHE A 264 -16.93 8.21 -12.04
CA PHE A 264 -17.47 8.89 -10.87
C PHE A 264 -16.92 10.32 -10.75
N SER A 265 -15.62 10.49 -10.99
CA SER A 265 -14.96 11.79 -10.90
C SER A 265 -15.40 12.75 -12.00
N ILE A 266 -15.64 12.27 -13.23
CA ILE A 266 -16.18 13.06 -14.34
C ILE A 266 -17.59 13.55 -14.02
N ILE A 267 -18.47 12.63 -13.59
CA ILE A 267 -19.85 12.98 -13.22
C ILE A 267 -19.85 14.00 -12.08
N SER A 268 -18.99 13.80 -11.08
CA SER A 268 -18.83 14.73 -9.97
C SER A 268 -18.37 16.11 -10.44
N ALA A 269 -17.36 16.19 -11.30
CA ALA A 269 -16.86 17.46 -11.84
C ALA A 269 -17.93 18.20 -12.66
N ILE A 270 -18.75 17.48 -13.44
CA ILE A 270 -19.87 18.05 -14.20
C ILE A 270 -20.95 18.61 -13.25
N LEU A 271 -21.29 17.88 -12.18
CA LEU A 271 -22.25 18.35 -11.18
C LEU A 271 -21.74 19.60 -10.44
N ILE A 272 -20.47 19.60 -10.03
CA ILE A 272 -19.83 20.78 -9.41
C ILE A 272 -19.85 21.96 -10.38
N PHE A 273 -19.54 21.75 -11.66
CA PHE A 273 -19.58 22.78 -12.68
C PHE A 273 -20.99 23.38 -12.84
N GLY A 274 -22.02 22.53 -12.95
CA GLY A 274 -23.40 22.98 -13.08
C GLY A 274 -23.87 23.80 -11.89
N VAL A 275 -23.57 23.37 -10.67
CA VAL A 275 -23.91 24.13 -9.45
C VAL A 275 -23.13 25.44 -9.37
N THR A 276 -21.82 25.41 -9.64
CA THR A 276 -20.97 26.61 -9.59
C THR A 276 -21.43 27.65 -10.62
N ALA A 277 -21.82 27.21 -11.82
CA ALA A 277 -22.33 28.09 -12.87
C ALA A 277 -23.67 28.74 -12.51
N TYR A 278 -24.50 28.06 -11.71
CA TYR A 278 -25.80 28.58 -11.28
C TYR A 278 -25.71 29.52 -10.07
N THR A 279 -24.75 29.30 -9.17
CA THR A 279 -24.69 29.98 -7.86
C THR A 279 -23.71 31.16 -7.86
N TYR A 280 -22.41 30.89 -7.76
CA TYR A 280 -21.36 31.91 -7.61
C TYR A 280 -20.37 31.86 -8.79
N ALA A 281 -20.91 31.89 -10.01
CA ALA A 281 -20.14 31.69 -11.24
C ALA A 281 -18.93 32.64 -11.32
N SER A 282 -17.74 32.04 -11.40
CA SER A 282 -16.48 32.74 -11.64
C SER A 282 -15.76 32.10 -12.82
N PHE A 283 -15.29 32.92 -13.76
CA PHE A 283 -14.54 32.45 -14.93
C PHE A 283 -13.33 31.58 -14.54
N ILE A 284 -12.69 31.88 -13.40
CA ILE A 284 -11.54 31.13 -12.91
C ILE A 284 -11.95 29.74 -12.44
N LEU A 285 -13.02 29.63 -11.64
CA LEU A 285 -13.50 28.35 -11.10
C LEU A 285 -14.06 27.45 -12.21
N LEU A 286 -14.83 28.02 -13.13
CA LEU A 286 -15.38 27.29 -14.28
C LEU A 286 -14.27 26.85 -15.23
N GLY A 287 -13.28 27.71 -15.49
CA GLY A 287 -12.10 27.37 -16.28
C GLY A 287 -11.29 26.22 -15.66
N TRP A 288 -11.08 26.25 -14.34
CA TRP A 288 -10.43 25.16 -13.60
C TRP A 288 -11.18 23.83 -13.75
N LEU A 289 -12.50 23.83 -13.57
CA LEU A 289 -13.33 22.62 -13.72
C LEU A 289 -13.31 22.08 -15.14
N ILE A 290 -13.31 22.94 -16.16
CA ILE A 290 -13.17 22.51 -17.57
C ILE A 290 -11.83 21.79 -17.77
N ILE A 291 -10.73 22.34 -17.24
CA ILE A 291 -9.40 21.70 -17.29
C ILE A 291 -9.44 20.33 -16.60
N ILE A 292 -10.03 20.24 -15.40
CA ILE A 292 -10.17 18.97 -14.67
C ILE A 292 -10.99 17.94 -15.47
N ILE A 293 -12.09 18.34 -16.08
CA ILE A 293 -12.92 17.45 -16.91
C ILE A 293 -12.12 16.95 -18.13
N ILE A 294 -11.38 17.82 -18.81
CA ILE A 294 -10.52 17.43 -19.95
C ILE A 294 -9.47 16.42 -19.49
N LEU A 295 -8.77 16.68 -18.38
CA LEU A 295 -7.77 15.77 -17.83
C LEU A 295 -8.37 14.41 -17.46
N LEU A 296 -9.54 14.39 -16.84
CA LEU A 296 -10.25 13.16 -16.49
C LEU A 296 -10.66 12.36 -17.75
N VAL A 297 -11.11 13.01 -18.82
CA VAL A 297 -11.45 12.35 -20.09
C VAL A 297 -10.19 11.74 -20.75
N LEU A 298 -9.07 12.46 -20.74
CA LEU A 298 -7.79 11.92 -21.23
C LEU A 298 -7.34 10.70 -20.42
N PHE A 299 -7.46 10.77 -19.09
CA PHE A 299 -7.16 9.64 -18.20
C PHE A 299 -8.12 8.46 -18.41
N TYR A 300 -9.41 8.71 -18.65
CA TYR A 300 -10.38 7.67 -18.93
C TYR A 300 -10.01 6.84 -20.17
N ARG A 301 -9.50 7.51 -21.21
CA ARG A 301 -9.01 6.84 -22.43
C ARG A 301 -7.77 5.99 -22.20
N ARG A 302 -6.88 6.41 -21.29
CA ARG A 302 -5.63 5.70 -20.95
C ARG A 302 -5.82 4.59 -19.91
N ALA A 303 -6.88 4.66 -19.10
CA ALA A 303 -7.15 3.69 -18.05
C ALA A 303 -7.36 2.29 -18.64
N THR A 304 -6.62 1.31 -18.13
CA THR A 304 -6.70 -0.10 -18.57
C THR A 304 -7.56 -0.94 -17.64
N VAL A 305 -7.70 -0.55 -16.37
CA VAL A 305 -8.47 -1.27 -15.36
C VAL A 305 -9.93 -0.85 -15.44
N ILE A 306 -10.84 -1.75 -15.81
CA ILE A 306 -12.27 -1.45 -15.91
C ILE A 306 -12.86 -1.22 -14.51
N LYS A 307 -12.84 -2.28 -13.71
CA LYS A 307 -13.51 -2.35 -12.42
C LYS A 307 -12.56 -3.05 -11.47
N ARG A 308 -12.25 -2.44 -10.33
CA ARG A 308 -11.83 -3.25 -9.18
C ARG A 308 -13.09 -3.83 -8.55
N PRO A 309 -13.15 -5.14 -8.36
CA PRO A 309 -14.36 -5.77 -7.85
C PRO A 309 -14.69 -5.26 -6.46
N PHE A 310 -15.98 -5.33 -6.14
CA PHE A 310 -16.52 -4.75 -4.92
C PHE A 310 -15.95 -5.49 -3.70
N ARG A 311 -15.31 -4.74 -2.80
CA ARG A 311 -14.83 -5.25 -1.51
C ARG A 311 -15.63 -4.56 -0.41
N PHE A 312 -16.36 -5.33 0.37
CA PHE A 312 -17.20 -4.81 1.46
C PHE A 312 -16.39 -3.96 2.44
N THR A 313 -15.16 -4.35 2.74
CA THR A 313 -14.24 -3.57 3.60
C THR A 313 -13.94 -2.19 3.05
N LYS A 314 -13.74 -2.05 1.73
CA LYS A 314 -13.48 -0.76 1.09
C LYS A 314 -14.74 0.09 1.01
N LEU A 315 -15.91 -0.52 0.80
CA LEU A 315 -17.19 0.18 0.89
C LEU A 315 -17.38 0.74 2.30
N LEU A 316 -17.29 -0.11 3.32
CA LEU A 316 -17.47 0.29 4.72
C LEU A 316 -16.53 1.44 5.10
N LEU A 317 -15.26 1.34 4.70
CA LEU A 317 -14.28 2.40 4.91
C LEU A 317 -14.69 3.71 4.19
N SER A 318 -15.14 3.64 2.93
CA SER A 318 -15.59 4.83 2.19
C SER A 318 -16.83 5.47 2.80
N VAL A 319 -17.77 4.67 3.31
CA VAL A 319 -18.97 5.15 4.01
C VAL A 319 -18.59 5.80 5.34
N LEU A 320 -17.70 5.18 6.11
CA LEU A 320 -17.21 5.74 7.37
C LEU A 320 -16.47 7.06 7.16
N ILE A 321 -15.56 7.12 6.19
CA ILE A 321 -14.84 8.36 5.83
C ILE A 321 -15.82 9.42 5.35
N GLY A 322 -16.77 9.05 4.48
CA GLY A 322 -17.81 9.96 4.00
C GLY A 322 -18.67 10.50 5.14
N ALA A 323 -19.07 9.66 6.09
CA ALA A 323 -19.84 10.05 7.26
C ALA A 323 -19.06 11.01 8.17
N ILE A 324 -17.76 10.75 8.41
CA ILE A 324 -16.89 11.66 9.15
C ILE A 324 -16.79 13.01 8.45
N ILE A 325 -16.59 13.03 7.13
CA ILE A 325 -16.47 14.28 6.35
C ILE A 325 -17.78 15.08 6.40
N LEU A 326 -18.93 14.42 6.24
CA LEU A 326 -20.24 15.07 6.35
C LEU A 326 -20.50 15.59 7.76
N PHE A 327 -20.10 14.84 8.79
CA PHE A 327 -20.21 15.27 10.19
C PHE A 327 -19.30 16.46 10.49
N LEU A 328 -18.04 16.45 10.05
CA LEU A 328 -17.13 17.59 10.17
C LEU A 328 -17.66 18.81 9.43
N ASN A 329 -18.22 18.62 8.24
CA ASN A 329 -18.85 19.69 7.47
C ASN A 329 -20.03 20.30 8.22
N HIS A 330 -20.89 19.48 8.82
CA HIS A 330 -21.97 19.94 9.69
C HIS A 330 -21.45 20.79 10.85
N ILE A 331 -20.37 20.35 11.53
CA ILE A 331 -19.74 21.13 12.60
C ILE A 331 -19.19 22.47 12.08
N ILE A 332 -18.48 22.48 10.96
CA ILE A 332 -17.90 23.69 10.36
C ILE A 332 -18.99 24.70 9.97
N ILE A 333 -20.10 24.23 9.41
CA ILE A 333 -21.23 25.10 9.04
C ILE A 333 -21.88 25.69 10.30
N THR A 334 -22.14 24.85 11.29
CA THR A 334 -22.74 25.25 12.58
C THR A 334 -21.86 26.30 13.27
N SER A 335 -20.55 26.08 13.35
CA SER A 335 -19.62 27.02 13.99
C SER A 335 -19.48 28.33 13.19
N ALA A 336 -19.46 28.27 11.86
CA ALA A 336 -19.44 29.46 11.02
C ALA A 336 -20.69 30.32 11.23
N PHE A 337 -21.88 29.72 11.29
CA PHE A 337 -23.11 30.48 11.55
C PHE A 337 -23.17 31.06 12.97
N ALA A 338 -22.66 30.33 13.97
CA ALA A 338 -22.56 30.85 15.33
C ALA A 338 -21.64 32.07 15.39
N SER A 339 -20.57 32.10 14.60
CA SER A 339 -19.65 33.24 14.55
C SER A 339 -20.20 34.48 13.83
N LEU A 340 -21.13 34.30 12.89
CA LEU A 340 -21.71 35.38 12.10
C LEU A 340 -22.96 36.01 12.74
N ASP A 341 -23.40 35.49 13.89
CA ASP A 341 -24.62 35.93 14.60
C ASP A 341 -25.92 35.78 13.77
N ILE A 342 -25.88 34.92 12.74
CA ILE A 342 -26.97 34.65 11.79
C ILE A 342 -27.96 33.59 12.37
N TYR A 343 -27.85 33.26 13.65
CA TYR A 343 -28.65 32.20 14.29
C TYR A 343 -30.10 32.65 14.53
N HIS A 344 -30.93 32.59 13.48
CA HIS A 344 -32.38 32.56 13.62
C HIS A 344 -32.87 31.11 13.66
N VAL A 345 -33.84 30.86 14.55
CA VAL A 345 -34.34 29.56 15.06
C VAL A 345 -34.82 28.56 13.97
N GLU A 346 -34.97 28.98 12.72
CA GLU A 346 -35.42 28.14 11.59
C GLU A 346 -34.29 27.38 10.86
N ILE A 347 -33.01 27.77 11.05
CA ILE A 347 -31.86 27.21 10.33
C ILE A 347 -31.47 25.83 10.87
N ASP A 348 -31.59 25.62 12.19
CA ASP A 348 -31.13 24.40 12.88
C ASP A 348 -32.06 23.19 12.62
N THR A 349 -33.36 23.42 12.42
CA THR A 349 -34.36 22.34 12.39
C THR A 349 -34.62 21.75 11.00
N SER A 350 -34.38 22.52 9.93
CA SER A 350 -34.72 22.13 8.56
C SER A 350 -33.51 22.08 7.61
N ILE A 351 -32.76 23.19 7.48
CA ILE A 351 -31.67 23.31 6.48
C ILE A 351 -30.62 22.25 6.69
N LEU A 352 -29.98 22.24 7.88
CA LEU A 352 -28.87 21.35 8.16
C LEU A 352 -29.27 19.87 8.21
N ARG A 353 -30.50 19.58 8.64
CA ARG A 353 -31.00 18.20 8.73
C ARG A 353 -31.39 17.64 7.37
N TYR A 354 -32.12 18.38 6.55
CA TYR A 354 -32.59 17.89 5.26
C TYR A 354 -31.45 17.74 4.24
N TYR A 355 -30.51 18.68 4.14
CA TYR A 355 -29.38 18.50 3.20
C TYR A 355 -28.59 17.23 3.54
N PHE A 356 -28.32 16.98 4.83
CA PHE A 356 -27.54 15.82 5.26
C PHE A 356 -28.17 14.52 4.78
N TRP A 357 -29.46 14.31 5.01
CA TRP A 357 -30.13 13.09 4.55
C TRP A 357 -30.27 13.02 3.02
N ILE A 358 -30.53 14.14 2.34
CA ILE A 358 -30.59 14.18 0.87
C ILE A 358 -29.23 13.80 0.27
N THR A 359 -28.11 14.28 0.84
CA THR A 359 -26.76 13.91 0.37
C THR A 359 -26.51 12.41 0.46
N ILE A 360 -26.86 11.79 1.59
CA ILE A 360 -26.69 10.35 1.79
C ILE A 360 -27.47 9.56 0.75
N ILE A 361 -28.74 9.93 0.53
CA ILE A 361 -29.61 9.28 -0.45
C ILE A 361 -29.02 9.44 -1.87
N LEU A 362 -28.58 10.65 -2.22
CA LEU A 362 -28.05 10.94 -3.56
C LEU A 362 -26.74 10.17 -3.82
N VAL A 363 -25.83 10.12 -2.83
CA VAL A 363 -24.63 9.28 -2.90
C VAL A 363 -25.01 7.81 -3.11
N ALA A 364 -25.96 7.30 -2.32
CA ALA A 364 -26.38 5.89 -2.42
C ALA A 364 -26.96 5.55 -3.81
N ILE A 365 -27.79 6.43 -4.38
CA ILE A 365 -28.37 6.26 -5.71
C ILE A 365 -27.29 6.27 -6.79
N ILE A 366 -26.40 7.28 -6.81
CA ILE A 366 -25.35 7.40 -7.83
C ILE A 366 -24.38 6.20 -7.75
N VAL A 367 -23.95 5.83 -6.55
CA VAL A 367 -23.05 4.68 -6.34
C VAL A 367 -23.74 3.39 -6.76
N GLY A 368 -24.98 3.16 -6.33
CA GLY A 368 -25.76 1.98 -6.68
C GLY A 368 -25.95 1.82 -8.19
N PHE A 369 -26.34 2.89 -8.88
CA PHE A 369 -26.53 2.90 -10.32
C PHE A 369 -25.25 2.57 -11.09
N ILE A 370 -24.13 3.20 -10.74
CA ILE A 370 -22.85 2.98 -11.44
C ILE A 370 -22.29 1.59 -11.16
N VAL A 371 -22.43 1.07 -9.94
CA VAL A 371 -22.03 -0.31 -9.61
C VAL A 371 -22.84 -1.31 -10.44
N TRP A 372 -24.17 -1.14 -10.46
CA TRP A 372 -25.08 -1.97 -11.25
C TRP A 372 -24.75 -1.92 -12.75
N TRP A 373 -24.53 -0.74 -13.32
CA TRP A 373 -24.18 -0.55 -14.73
C TRP A 373 -22.90 -1.31 -15.12
N PHE A 374 -21.84 -1.17 -14.32
CA PHE A 374 -20.57 -1.87 -14.59
C PHE A 374 -20.69 -3.39 -14.41
N GLU A 375 -21.49 -3.86 -13.46
CA GLU A 375 -21.73 -5.29 -13.26
C GLU A 375 -22.49 -5.93 -14.41
N HIS A 376 -23.49 -5.23 -14.93
CA HIS A 376 -24.26 -5.72 -16.06
C HIS A 376 -23.45 -5.70 -17.36
N ARG A 377 -22.70 -4.61 -17.62
CA ARG A 377 -21.96 -4.42 -18.87
C ARG A 377 -20.73 -5.32 -19.02
N TYR A 378 -20.03 -5.60 -17.92
CA TYR A 378 -18.74 -6.30 -17.91
C TYR A 378 -18.78 -7.64 -17.18
N ARG A 379 -19.92 -8.32 -17.26
CA ARG A 379 -20.02 -9.71 -16.82
C ARG A 379 -19.07 -10.55 -17.67
N VAL A 380 -18.07 -11.17 -17.04
CA VAL A 380 -17.12 -12.05 -17.73
C VAL A 380 -17.93 -13.12 -18.47
N LEU A 381 -17.94 -13.06 -19.80
CA LEU A 381 -18.52 -14.13 -20.61
C LEU A 381 -17.72 -15.41 -20.29
N ARG A 382 -18.46 -16.50 -20.07
CA ARG A 382 -17.86 -17.83 -20.00
C ARG A 382 -17.32 -18.14 -21.39
N THR A 383 -16.00 -18.20 -21.54
CA THR A 383 -15.40 -18.85 -22.70
C THR A 383 -15.58 -20.35 -22.47
N ASP A 384 -16.21 -21.04 -23.41
CA ASP A 384 -16.36 -22.49 -23.36
C ASP A 384 -14.97 -23.14 -23.35
N GLU A 385 -14.80 -24.02 -22.36
CA GLU A 385 -13.57 -24.71 -22.01
C GLU A 385 -13.30 -25.83 -23.03
N SER A 386 -12.33 -25.66 -23.92
CA SER A 386 -11.84 -26.76 -24.75
C SER A 386 -10.82 -27.58 -23.97
N LEU A 387 -11.34 -28.45 -23.08
CA LEU A 387 -10.55 -29.49 -22.40
C LEU A 387 -9.67 -30.25 -23.40
N GLU A 388 -10.22 -30.53 -24.59
CA GLU A 388 -9.54 -31.20 -25.71
C GLU A 388 -8.20 -30.55 -26.07
N ILE A 389 -8.14 -29.20 -26.16
CA ILE A 389 -6.89 -28.49 -26.48
C ILE A 389 -5.87 -28.66 -25.34
N CYS A 390 -6.34 -28.64 -24.09
CA CYS A 390 -5.45 -28.84 -22.95
C CYS A 390 -4.86 -30.26 -22.94
N GLU A 391 -5.65 -31.27 -23.34
CA GLU A 391 -5.19 -32.66 -23.51
C GLU A 391 -4.14 -32.78 -24.62
N GLU A 392 -4.36 -32.13 -25.77
CA GLU A 392 -3.38 -32.09 -26.87
C GLU A 392 -2.05 -31.45 -26.43
N ILE A 393 -2.11 -30.35 -25.68
CA ILE A 393 -0.92 -29.68 -25.13
C ILE A 393 -0.15 -30.62 -24.19
N ILE A 394 -0.85 -31.30 -23.28
CA ILE A 394 -0.23 -32.25 -22.35
C ILE A 394 0.36 -33.45 -23.09
N ALA A 395 -0.34 -33.99 -24.09
CA ALA A 395 0.14 -35.12 -24.88
C ALA A 395 1.45 -34.77 -25.62
N LYS A 396 1.59 -33.52 -26.07
CA LYS A 396 2.75 -33.06 -26.83
C LYS A 396 3.94 -32.63 -25.96
N TYR A 397 3.69 -31.87 -24.89
CA TYR A 397 4.75 -31.23 -24.09
C TYR A 397 4.90 -31.78 -22.66
N GLY A 398 3.98 -32.64 -22.23
CA GLY A 398 3.90 -33.16 -20.87
C GLY A 398 3.19 -32.23 -19.89
N GLY A 399 2.84 -32.79 -18.73
CA GLY A 399 2.25 -32.08 -17.60
C GLY A 399 3.08 -32.23 -16.31
N HIS A 400 2.50 -31.84 -15.17
CA HIS A 400 3.07 -32.01 -13.84
C HIS A 400 2.08 -32.74 -12.90
N PHE A 401 2.46 -32.94 -11.63
CA PHE A 401 1.70 -33.74 -10.66
C PHE A 401 0.25 -33.30 -10.45
N LEU A 402 -0.09 -32.04 -10.76
CA LEU A 402 -1.42 -31.49 -10.58
C LEU A 402 -2.23 -31.42 -11.88
N SER A 403 -1.63 -31.66 -13.06
CA SER A 403 -2.29 -31.47 -14.35
C SER A 403 -3.57 -32.30 -14.49
N HIS A 404 -3.61 -33.50 -13.91
CA HIS A 404 -4.80 -34.36 -13.88
C HIS A 404 -6.02 -33.71 -13.19
N LEU A 405 -5.83 -32.68 -12.36
CA LEU A 405 -6.93 -31.96 -11.72
C LEU A 405 -7.72 -31.10 -12.70
N MET A 406 -7.29 -30.98 -13.96
CA MET A 406 -8.12 -30.42 -15.04
C MET A 406 -9.46 -31.16 -15.19
N TYR A 407 -9.50 -32.46 -14.89
CA TYR A 407 -10.70 -33.29 -14.98
C TYR A 407 -11.71 -33.10 -13.85
N SER A 408 -11.41 -32.23 -12.87
CA SER A 408 -12.30 -31.99 -11.73
C SER A 408 -13.55 -31.16 -12.06
N GLY A 409 -13.59 -30.50 -13.22
CA GLY A 409 -14.74 -29.72 -13.70
C GLY A 409 -14.99 -28.40 -12.95
N ASP A 410 -14.14 -28.02 -12.00
CA ASP A 410 -14.25 -26.75 -11.26
C ASP A 410 -13.15 -25.72 -11.63
N LYS A 411 -12.29 -26.06 -12.58
CA LYS A 411 -11.18 -25.22 -13.06
C LYS A 411 -11.47 -24.68 -14.44
N LYS A 412 -11.06 -23.43 -14.65
CA LYS A 412 -11.02 -22.76 -15.94
C LYS A 412 -9.63 -22.87 -16.54
N PHE A 413 -9.54 -22.79 -17.85
CA PHE A 413 -8.28 -22.80 -18.59
C PHE A 413 -8.05 -21.44 -19.26
N PHE A 414 -6.84 -20.91 -19.12
CA PHE A 414 -6.37 -19.78 -19.92
C PHE A 414 -5.27 -20.28 -20.84
N ILE A 415 -5.58 -20.37 -22.13
CA ILE A 415 -4.72 -20.92 -23.18
C ILE A 415 -4.11 -19.75 -23.96
N ASN A 416 -2.83 -19.83 -24.33
CA ASN A 416 -2.22 -18.81 -25.17
C ASN A 416 -2.71 -18.87 -26.62
N GLU A 417 -2.47 -17.80 -27.38
CA GLU A 417 -2.88 -17.70 -28.79
C GLU A 417 -2.29 -18.80 -29.68
N GLN A 418 -1.07 -19.27 -29.35
CA GLN A 418 -0.40 -20.36 -30.09
C GLN A 418 -0.91 -21.76 -29.72
N GLN A 419 -1.81 -21.87 -28.72
CA GLN A 419 -2.36 -23.13 -28.21
C GLN A 419 -1.29 -24.18 -27.87
N ASP A 420 -0.16 -23.72 -27.31
CA ASP A 420 0.95 -24.57 -26.91
C ASP A 420 1.26 -24.51 -25.41
N ALA A 421 0.60 -23.62 -24.66
CA ALA A 421 0.69 -23.53 -23.21
C ALA A 421 -0.61 -23.01 -22.58
N PHE A 422 -0.90 -23.42 -21.35
CA PHE A 422 -2.05 -22.96 -20.59
C PHE A 422 -1.81 -22.91 -19.08
N VAL A 423 -2.67 -22.19 -18.37
CA VAL A 423 -2.79 -22.26 -16.91
C VAL A 423 -4.22 -22.68 -16.53
N MET A 424 -4.32 -23.52 -15.49
CA MET A 424 -5.59 -23.86 -14.86
C MET A 424 -5.82 -22.99 -13.63
N TYR A 425 -6.98 -22.35 -13.55
CA TYR A 425 -7.26 -21.37 -12.51
C TYR A 425 -8.72 -21.38 -12.08
N ARG A 426 -9.00 -20.76 -10.93
CA ARG A 426 -10.35 -20.49 -10.46
C ARG A 426 -10.48 -19.05 -10.02
N TYR A 427 -11.62 -18.44 -10.35
CA TYR A 427 -11.98 -17.15 -9.80
C TYR A 427 -12.58 -17.31 -8.41
N LYS A 428 -11.98 -16.66 -7.39
CA LYS A 428 -12.52 -16.60 -6.03
C LYS A 428 -12.11 -15.29 -5.37
N ASN A 429 -13.07 -14.63 -4.70
CA ASN A 429 -12.82 -13.42 -3.91
C ASN A 429 -11.93 -12.38 -4.62
N ASN A 430 -12.25 -12.06 -5.88
CA ASN A 430 -11.54 -11.02 -6.65
C ASN A 430 -10.12 -11.38 -7.06
N ALA A 431 -9.79 -12.67 -7.05
CA ALA A 431 -8.50 -13.19 -7.48
C ALA A 431 -8.65 -14.36 -8.45
N TYR A 432 -7.70 -14.47 -9.37
CA TYR A 432 -7.41 -15.67 -10.13
C TYR A 432 -6.44 -16.52 -9.33
N ILE A 433 -6.93 -17.66 -8.83
CA ILE A 433 -6.12 -18.64 -8.12
C ILE A 433 -5.69 -19.69 -9.13
N VAL A 434 -4.44 -19.63 -9.55
CA VAL A 434 -3.79 -20.58 -10.46
C VAL A 434 -3.31 -21.77 -9.66
N LEU A 435 -3.55 -22.98 -10.17
CA LEU A 435 -3.10 -24.23 -9.55
C LEU A 435 -1.84 -24.73 -10.27
N GLY A 436 -0.72 -24.77 -9.55
CA GLY A 436 0.57 -25.21 -10.07
C GLY A 436 1.23 -24.22 -11.02
N ASP A 437 2.22 -24.74 -11.75
CA ASP A 437 2.94 -24.01 -12.80
C ASP A 437 2.15 -24.02 -14.13
N PRO A 438 2.49 -23.13 -15.08
CA PRO A 438 2.03 -23.27 -16.45
C PRO A 438 2.33 -24.65 -17.05
N ILE A 439 1.42 -25.15 -17.87
CA ILE A 439 1.48 -26.46 -18.52
C ILE A 439 1.72 -26.25 -20.02
N GLY A 440 2.61 -27.02 -20.63
CA GLY A 440 2.90 -26.96 -22.06
C GLY A 440 4.32 -26.49 -22.41
N ASN A 441 4.45 -25.77 -23.52
CA ASN A 441 5.72 -25.30 -24.03
C ASN A 441 6.34 -24.21 -23.15
N SER A 442 7.45 -24.53 -22.49
CA SER A 442 8.14 -23.62 -21.57
C SER A 442 8.62 -22.30 -22.18
N THR A 443 8.86 -22.23 -23.49
CA THR A 443 9.24 -20.97 -24.15
C THR A 443 8.09 -19.97 -24.21
N SER A 444 6.85 -20.46 -24.17
CA SER A 444 5.62 -19.67 -24.26
C SER A 444 5.09 -19.24 -22.89
N PHE A 445 5.71 -19.65 -21.78
CA PHE A 445 5.20 -19.34 -20.44
C PHE A 445 5.24 -17.84 -20.12
N ASN A 446 6.28 -17.13 -20.55
CA ASN A 446 6.36 -15.68 -20.32
C ASN A 446 5.23 -14.93 -21.05
N THR A 447 5.02 -15.22 -22.34
CA THR A 447 3.97 -14.58 -23.14
C THR A 447 2.56 -14.97 -22.67
N LEU A 448 2.37 -16.24 -22.25
CA LEU A 448 1.13 -16.70 -21.62
C LEU A 448 0.83 -15.89 -20.36
N LEU A 449 1.80 -15.76 -19.46
CA LEU A 449 1.63 -15.01 -18.21
C LEU A 449 1.44 -13.51 -18.48
N GLU A 450 2.14 -12.90 -19.43
CA GLU A 450 1.91 -11.51 -19.82
C GLU A 450 0.45 -11.27 -20.21
N SER A 451 -0.12 -12.13 -21.06
CA SER A 451 -1.53 -12.06 -21.45
C SER A 451 -2.47 -12.31 -20.29
N PHE A 452 -2.18 -13.30 -19.44
CA PHE A 452 -2.98 -13.64 -18.26
C PHE A 452 -3.03 -12.49 -17.24
N TYR A 453 -1.87 -11.89 -16.92
CA TYR A 453 -1.78 -10.74 -16.03
C TYR A 453 -2.44 -9.50 -16.62
N LYS A 454 -2.35 -9.30 -17.95
CA LYS A 454 -3.03 -8.20 -18.64
C LYS A 454 -4.55 -8.34 -18.53
N GLU A 455 -5.09 -9.55 -18.70
CA GLU A 455 -6.51 -9.82 -18.48
C GLU A 455 -6.92 -9.62 -17.01
N ALA A 456 -6.18 -10.23 -16.08
CA ALA A 456 -6.45 -10.07 -14.65
C ALA A 456 -6.44 -8.58 -14.25
N LYS A 457 -5.45 -7.81 -14.71
CA LYS A 457 -5.36 -6.36 -14.48
C LYS A 457 -6.55 -5.60 -15.10
N PHE A 458 -6.98 -5.97 -16.30
CA PHE A 458 -8.14 -5.36 -16.96
C PHE A 458 -9.43 -5.51 -16.15
N PHE A 459 -9.65 -6.69 -15.56
CA PHE A 459 -10.77 -6.95 -14.63
C PHE A 459 -10.48 -6.57 -13.17
N GLY A 460 -9.29 -6.05 -12.87
CA GLY A 460 -8.89 -5.64 -11.52
C GLY A 460 -8.78 -6.80 -10.53
N TYR A 461 -8.46 -8.00 -11.01
CA TYR A 461 -8.23 -9.20 -10.21
C TYR A 461 -6.77 -9.35 -9.83
N ASP A 462 -6.55 -9.84 -8.60
CA ASP A 462 -5.24 -10.24 -8.14
C ASP A 462 -4.91 -11.64 -8.71
N VAL A 463 -3.65 -11.93 -9.01
CA VAL A 463 -3.21 -13.26 -9.45
C VAL A 463 -2.47 -13.93 -8.31
N ILE A 464 -2.88 -15.16 -7.97
CA ILE A 464 -2.29 -15.95 -6.89
C ILE A 464 -1.95 -17.31 -7.46
N PHE A 465 -0.70 -17.72 -7.31
CA PHE A 465 -0.25 -19.06 -7.69
C PHE A 465 -0.22 -19.96 -6.45
N TYR A 466 -0.83 -21.14 -6.55
CA TYR A 466 -0.90 -22.12 -5.47
C TYR A 466 -0.10 -23.37 -5.87
N GLN A 467 0.85 -23.77 -5.01
CA GLN A 467 1.67 -24.97 -5.20
C GLN A 467 2.52 -24.97 -6.48
N VAL A 468 3.20 -23.85 -6.74
CA VAL A 468 4.23 -23.73 -7.80
C VAL A 468 5.55 -24.37 -7.37
N THR A 469 6.34 -24.81 -8.35
CA THR A 469 7.68 -25.34 -8.12
C THR A 469 8.73 -24.22 -8.05
N ASP A 470 9.89 -24.52 -7.48
CA ASP A 470 11.04 -23.62 -7.45
C ASP A 470 11.67 -23.39 -8.85
N LYS A 471 11.42 -24.32 -9.79
CA LYS A 471 11.90 -24.29 -11.17
C LYS A 471 11.58 -22.99 -11.91
N TYR A 472 10.40 -22.41 -11.68
CA TYR A 472 9.92 -21.20 -12.38
C TYR A 472 9.90 -19.95 -11.48
N MET A 473 10.59 -19.97 -10.35
CA MET A 473 10.58 -18.85 -9.40
C MET A 473 11.03 -17.52 -10.03
N SER A 474 12.05 -17.54 -10.89
CA SER A 474 12.50 -16.35 -11.63
C SER A 474 11.44 -15.80 -12.59
N LEU A 475 10.66 -16.67 -13.25
CA LEU A 475 9.57 -16.26 -14.14
C LEU A 475 8.52 -15.47 -13.36
N TYR A 476 8.09 -15.99 -12.21
CA TYR A 476 7.10 -15.31 -11.37
C TYR A 476 7.60 -14.01 -10.77
N HIS A 477 8.90 -13.91 -10.46
CA HIS A 477 9.48 -12.67 -9.93
C HIS A 477 9.38 -11.52 -10.93
N ASN A 478 9.52 -11.78 -12.23
CA ASN A 478 9.35 -10.79 -13.29
C ASN A 478 7.94 -10.15 -13.31
N PHE A 479 6.93 -10.84 -12.77
CA PHE A 479 5.56 -10.33 -12.64
C PHE A 479 5.27 -9.70 -11.26
N GLY A 480 6.29 -9.53 -10.41
CA GLY A 480 6.16 -8.91 -9.09
C GLY A 480 5.57 -9.83 -8.02
N ASN A 481 5.61 -11.14 -8.21
CA ASN A 481 5.12 -12.10 -7.21
C ASN A 481 6.02 -12.18 -5.98
N GLN A 482 5.37 -12.40 -4.84
CA GLN A 482 6.01 -12.71 -3.56
C GLN A 482 5.78 -14.18 -3.23
N PHE A 483 6.80 -14.84 -2.70
CA PHE A 483 6.78 -16.27 -2.43
C PHE A 483 6.69 -16.55 -0.93
N PHE A 484 5.95 -17.59 -0.57
CA PHE A 484 5.98 -18.18 0.76
C PHE A 484 6.07 -19.70 0.61
N LYS A 485 6.89 -20.35 1.45
CA LYS A 485 7.01 -21.82 1.42
C LYS A 485 5.75 -22.44 2.00
N LEU A 486 4.94 -23.06 1.14
CA LEU A 486 3.70 -23.75 1.54
C LEU A 486 4.01 -25.11 2.20
N GLY A 487 4.95 -25.86 1.63
CA GLY A 487 5.29 -27.21 2.08
C GLY A 487 6.33 -27.86 1.17
N GLU A 488 6.51 -29.17 1.33
CA GLU A 488 7.37 -30.01 0.50
C GLU A 488 6.56 -31.20 -0.02
N GLU A 489 6.80 -31.59 -1.26
CA GLU A 489 6.18 -32.77 -1.87
C GLU A 489 7.15 -33.95 -1.80
N ALA A 490 6.68 -35.08 -1.28
CA ALA A 490 7.48 -36.28 -1.16
C ALA A 490 7.54 -37.02 -2.51
N VAL A 491 8.60 -36.80 -3.27
CA VAL A 491 8.86 -37.49 -4.55
C VAL A 491 9.74 -38.71 -4.31
N ILE A 492 9.27 -39.89 -4.74
CA ILE A 492 10.01 -41.15 -4.63
C ILE A 492 10.46 -41.59 -6.02
N ASP A 493 11.77 -41.70 -6.23
CA ASP A 493 12.34 -42.28 -7.45
C ASP A 493 12.14 -43.80 -7.46
N LEU A 494 11.25 -44.27 -8.34
CA LEU A 494 10.90 -45.67 -8.47
C LEU A 494 12.05 -46.54 -9.00
N ASN A 495 13.01 -45.97 -9.73
CA ASN A 495 14.17 -46.72 -10.25
C ASN A 495 15.13 -47.12 -9.14
N HIS A 496 15.19 -46.31 -8.08
CA HIS A 496 16.04 -46.54 -6.91
C HIS A 496 15.25 -47.03 -5.70
N PHE A 497 13.92 -47.08 -5.79
CA PHE A 497 13.08 -47.54 -4.71
C PHE A 497 13.18 -49.06 -4.56
N SER A 498 13.48 -49.52 -3.34
CA SER A 498 13.44 -50.93 -2.97
C SER A 498 12.92 -51.07 -1.54
N THR A 499 12.19 -52.16 -1.28
CA THR A 499 11.74 -52.59 0.05
C THR A 499 12.83 -53.38 0.79
N SER A 500 13.91 -53.71 0.09
CA SER A 500 15.07 -54.43 0.59
C SER A 500 15.99 -53.56 1.46
N GLY A 501 16.78 -54.20 2.32
CA GLY A 501 17.79 -53.53 3.14
C GLY A 501 17.33 -53.11 4.54
N LYS A 502 18.31 -52.77 5.40
CA LYS A 502 18.08 -52.48 6.83
C LYS A 502 17.18 -51.26 7.06
N LYS A 503 17.38 -50.19 6.29
CA LYS A 503 16.62 -48.92 6.45
C LYS A 503 15.13 -49.03 6.12
N LYS A 504 14.71 -50.07 5.39
CA LYS A 504 13.32 -50.31 4.97
C LYS A 504 12.65 -51.48 5.72
N ARG A 505 13.27 -51.97 6.80
CA ARG A 505 12.74 -53.08 7.63
C ARG A 505 11.30 -52.82 8.11
N GLY A 506 11.00 -51.59 8.53
CA GLY A 506 9.65 -51.20 8.97
C GLY A 506 8.61 -51.37 7.86
N LEU A 507 8.87 -50.79 6.68
CA LEU A 507 7.97 -50.90 5.53
C LEU A 507 7.75 -52.36 5.11
N ARG A 508 8.81 -53.17 5.09
CA ARG A 508 8.73 -54.60 4.75
C ARG A 508 7.90 -55.40 5.76
N ALA A 509 8.07 -55.12 7.06
CA ALA A 509 7.25 -55.76 8.09
C ALA A 509 5.76 -55.41 7.92
N THR A 510 5.46 -54.16 7.57
CA THR A 510 4.07 -53.74 7.27
C THR A 510 3.52 -54.45 6.04
N LEU A 511 4.30 -54.57 4.96
CA LEU A 511 3.89 -55.30 3.75
C LEU A 511 3.60 -56.76 4.05
N ASN A 512 4.51 -57.48 4.71
CA ASN A 512 4.30 -58.89 5.05
C ASN A 512 3.04 -59.08 5.92
N LYS A 513 2.79 -58.16 6.85
CA LYS A 513 1.59 -58.22 7.69
C LYS A 513 0.31 -58.04 6.85
N LEU A 514 0.34 -57.15 5.84
CA LEU A 514 -0.79 -56.98 4.92
C LEU A 514 -0.96 -58.23 4.05
N ASP A 515 0.12 -58.82 3.53
CA ASP A 515 0.05 -60.05 2.74
C ASP A 515 -0.53 -61.23 3.55
N ASP A 516 -0.18 -61.34 4.84
CA ASP A 516 -0.75 -62.34 5.76
C ASP A 516 -2.25 -62.08 6.05
N SER A 517 -2.75 -60.87 5.80
CA SER A 517 -4.14 -60.46 6.06
C SER A 517 -5.11 -60.73 4.91
N GLY A 518 -4.59 -61.11 3.72
CA GLY A 518 -5.37 -61.12 2.47
C GLY A 518 -5.65 -59.74 1.91
#